data_AF-A0A415E0H1-F1
#
_entry.id   AF-A0A415E0H1-F1
#
_cell.length_a   1.000
_cell.length_b   1.000
_cell.length_c   1.000
_cell.angle_alpha   90.00
_cell.angle_beta   90.00
_cell.angle_gamma   90.00
#
_symmetry.space_group_name_H-M   'P 1'
#
loop_
_entity.id
_entity.type
_entity.pdbx_description
1 polymer ?
#
loop_
_entity_poly.entity_id
_entity_poly.type
_entity_poly.pdbx_seq_one_letter_code
_entity_poly.pdbx_strand_id
1 'polypeptide(L)'
;MKYPNKLNKGDTVGLICPCSAIKTERIGQCVKAMEDLGYIVKTADNLDTDYAGYMAGSGKVRGEWINKMFADPEVKAIFCIRGGDGGSRAMEYLDYEVIKNNPKIFVGYSDVTSMHLAITQNCGFVTFHGPMVSSNIVDDFDDDTKKSLYEAINADGAYEFKNPKGFALEVLHEGRASGKLIGGNLSLLSASIGTPYEVDTKGNILFIEEVLEQMSKIEKWTYHLRNSGKLRECSGIILGQFTHCENKECPEYDVIKCLTDIFEGLDIPVMYNIQSGHGNPMMTLPMGAVCSMDTASKKITFEVER
;
A
#
# COMPACT_ATOMS: atom_id res chain seq x y z
N MET A 1 4.40 3.31 -16.56
CA MET A 1 3.13 2.78 -15.96
C MET A 1 2.25 3.99 -15.81
N LYS A 2 1.02 3.95 -16.29
CA LYS A 2 0.21 5.16 -16.34
C LYS A 2 -0.30 5.55 -14.96
N TYR A 3 -0.13 6.80 -14.59
CA TYR A 3 -0.83 7.40 -13.46
C TYR A 3 -2.28 7.62 -13.87
N PRO A 4 -3.25 7.31 -13.00
CA PRO A 4 -4.65 7.68 -13.24
C PRO A 4 -4.82 9.20 -13.37
N ASN A 5 -6.01 9.65 -13.80
CA ASN A 5 -6.33 11.08 -13.80
C ASN A 5 -6.27 11.68 -12.38
N LYS A 6 -6.00 12.99 -12.30
CA LYS A 6 -6.01 13.74 -11.04
C LYS A 6 -7.39 13.76 -10.39
N LEU A 7 -7.42 13.95 -9.08
CA LEU A 7 -8.62 14.11 -8.26
C LEU A 7 -8.80 15.57 -7.85
N ASN A 8 -9.96 16.14 -8.18
CA ASN A 8 -10.35 17.51 -7.86
C ASN A 8 -11.52 17.54 -6.88
N LYS A 9 -11.70 18.66 -6.19
CA LYS A 9 -12.93 18.89 -5.42
C LYS A 9 -14.15 18.86 -6.35
N GLY A 10 -15.23 18.25 -5.88
CA GLY A 10 -16.45 17.99 -6.64
C GLY A 10 -16.44 16.67 -7.41
N ASP A 11 -15.29 15.99 -7.53
CA ASP A 11 -15.25 14.66 -8.13
C ASP A 11 -15.94 13.62 -7.24
N THR A 12 -16.49 12.58 -7.88
CA THR A 12 -17.10 11.45 -7.17
C THR A 12 -16.03 10.45 -6.75
N VAL A 13 -16.05 10.06 -5.47
CA VAL A 13 -15.20 9.01 -4.91
C VAL A 13 -16.05 7.81 -4.49
N GLY A 14 -15.55 6.61 -4.78
CA GLY A 14 -16.13 5.35 -4.37
C GLY A 14 -15.50 4.85 -3.07
N LEU A 15 -16.32 4.47 -2.10
CA LEU A 15 -15.87 3.87 -0.84
C LEU A 15 -16.22 2.38 -0.79
N ILE A 16 -15.21 1.57 -0.51
CA ILE A 16 -15.32 0.11 -0.46
C ILE A 16 -14.66 -0.47 0.80
N CYS A 17 -15.17 -1.60 1.26
CA CYS A 17 -14.48 -2.48 2.21
C CYS A 17 -13.98 -3.72 1.45
N PRO A 18 -12.78 -3.67 0.85
CA PRO A 18 -12.23 -4.81 0.11
C PRO A 18 -11.84 -5.98 1.02
N CYS A 19 -11.70 -5.73 2.33
CA CYS A 19 -11.19 -6.63 3.34
C CYS A 19 -12.21 -6.78 4.49
N SER A 20 -11.96 -6.12 5.62
CA SER A 20 -12.82 -6.22 6.81
C SER A 20 -14.00 -5.25 6.81
N ALA A 21 -15.10 -5.67 7.44
CA ALA A 21 -16.29 -4.85 7.66
C ALA A 21 -16.02 -3.70 8.63
N ILE A 22 -16.79 -2.61 8.52
CA ILE A 22 -16.88 -1.58 9.54
C ILE A 22 -18.19 -1.72 10.31
N LYS A 23 -18.29 -1.08 11.47
CA LYS A 23 -19.58 -1.01 12.17
C LYS A 23 -20.52 -0.06 11.41
N THR A 24 -21.83 -0.33 11.47
CA THR A 24 -22.85 0.47 10.77
C THR A 24 -22.74 1.97 11.11
N GLU A 25 -22.53 2.31 12.39
CA GLU A 25 -22.37 3.71 12.83
C GLU A 25 -21.15 4.41 12.23
N ARG A 26 -20.15 3.65 11.77
CA ARG A 26 -18.92 4.19 11.18
C ARG A 26 -19.10 4.60 9.71
N ILE A 27 -20.12 4.08 9.02
CA ILE A 27 -20.38 4.38 7.60
C ILE A 27 -20.62 5.89 7.43
N GLY A 28 -21.53 6.46 8.24
CA GLY A 28 -21.86 7.89 8.16
C GLY A 28 -20.66 8.80 8.44
N GLN A 29 -19.77 8.39 9.34
CA GLN A 29 -18.54 9.15 9.63
C GLN A 29 -17.57 9.12 8.44
N CYS A 30 -17.42 7.97 7.77
CA CYS A 30 -16.57 7.83 6.58
C CYS A 30 -17.09 8.66 5.41
N VAL A 31 -18.41 8.62 5.16
CA VAL A 31 -19.07 9.43 4.12
C VAL A 31 -18.84 10.91 4.41
N LYS A 32 -19.19 11.34 5.63
CA LYS A 32 -19.04 12.74 6.03
C LYS A 32 -17.60 13.25 5.91
N ALA A 33 -16.61 12.45 6.32
CA ALA A 33 -15.21 12.86 6.24
C ALA A 33 -14.77 13.14 4.79
N MET A 34 -15.22 12.33 3.83
CA MET A 34 -14.90 12.52 2.42
C MET A 34 -15.71 13.67 1.79
N GLU A 35 -16.96 13.87 2.20
CA GLU A 35 -17.76 15.04 1.81
C GLU A 35 -17.17 16.35 2.33
N ASP A 36 -16.67 16.37 3.57
CA ASP A 36 -16.01 17.54 4.18
C ASP A 36 -14.69 17.89 3.48
N LEU A 37 -14.04 16.91 2.82
CA LEU A 37 -12.90 17.14 1.92
C LEU A 37 -13.32 17.72 0.56
N GLY A 38 -14.62 17.73 0.25
CA GLY A 38 -15.22 18.32 -0.94
C GLY A 38 -15.55 17.31 -2.04
N TYR A 39 -15.75 16.03 -1.72
CA TYR A 39 -16.08 14.99 -2.69
C TYR A 39 -17.57 14.62 -2.68
N ILE A 40 -18.04 14.09 -3.80
CA ILE A 40 -19.33 13.38 -3.87
C ILE A 40 -19.05 11.92 -3.55
N VAL A 41 -19.81 11.31 -2.64
CA VAL A 41 -19.50 9.95 -2.16
C VAL A 41 -20.48 8.92 -2.70
N LYS A 42 -19.96 7.83 -3.27
CA LYS A 42 -20.68 6.58 -3.55
C LYS A 42 -20.14 5.47 -2.66
N THR A 43 -21.01 4.69 -2.03
CA THR A 43 -20.61 3.60 -1.15
C THR A 43 -21.02 2.25 -1.74
N ALA A 44 -20.20 1.22 -1.50
CA ALA A 44 -20.70 -0.15 -1.59
C ALA A 44 -21.80 -0.39 -0.53
N ASP A 45 -22.64 -1.40 -0.73
CA ASP A 45 -23.72 -1.74 0.21
C ASP A 45 -23.31 -2.76 1.28
N ASN A 46 -22.17 -3.42 1.11
CA ASN A 46 -21.68 -4.49 1.99
C ASN A 46 -20.72 -4.01 3.09
N LEU A 47 -20.60 -2.69 3.32
CA LEU A 47 -19.55 -2.11 4.16
C LEU A 47 -19.58 -2.62 5.60
N ASP A 48 -20.76 -2.92 6.12
CA ASP A 48 -21.01 -3.45 7.47
C ASP A 48 -21.55 -4.89 7.48
N THR A 49 -21.57 -5.56 6.33
CA THR A 49 -21.98 -6.96 6.25
C THR A 49 -20.92 -7.83 6.91
N ASP A 50 -21.18 -8.30 8.13
CA ASP A 50 -20.28 -9.23 8.81
C ASP A 50 -20.34 -10.63 8.18
N TYR A 51 -19.19 -11.12 7.75
CA TYR A 51 -18.98 -12.50 7.35
C TYR A 51 -17.82 -13.09 8.15
N ALA A 52 -18.13 -14.14 8.91
CA ALA A 52 -17.20 -14.84 9.80
C ALA A 52 -16.53 -13.97 10.88
N GLY A 53 -17.18 -12.89 11.31
CA GLY A 53 -16.76 -12.04 12.44
C GLY A 53 -15.78 -10.92 12.09
N TYR A 54 -15.38 -10.78 10.82
CA TYR A 54 -14.44 -9.73 10.42
C TYR A 54 -14.52 -9.28 8.96
N MET A 55 -14.95 -10.11 8.00
CA MET A 55 -14.95 -9.74 6.57
C MET A 55 -16.18 -8.93 6.19
N ALA A 56 -16.04 -7.97 5.26
CA ALA A 56 -17.16 -7.21 4.68
C ALA A 56 -17.92 -8.05 3.64
N GLY A 57 -18.56 -9.13 4.05
CA GLY A 57 -19.21 -10.08 3.15
C GLY A 57 -18.24 -11.09 2.51
N SER A 58 -18.80 -11.92 1.64
CA SER A 58 -18.03 -12.97 0.93
C SER A 58 -16.99 -12.36 -0.03
N GLY A 59 -16.00 -13.18 -0.44
CA GLY A 59 -15.01 -12.76 -1.44
C GLY A 59 -15.66 -12.29 -2.74
N LYS A 60 -16.71 -12.99 -3.19
CA LYS A 60 -17.49 -12.62 -4.38
C LYS A 60 -18.12 -11.24 -4.27
N VAL A 61 -18.81 -10.96 -3.17
CA VAL A 61 -19.47 -9.65 -2.96
C VAL A 61 -18.45 -8.51 -2.97
N ARG A 62 -17.29 -8.70 -2.32
CA ARG A 62 -16.23 -7.70 -2.27
C ARG A 62 -15.60 -7.47 -3.65
N GLY A 63 -15.29 -8.54 -4.39
CA GLY A 63 -14.77 -8.42 -5.75
C GLY A 63 -15.75 -7.75 -6.72
N GLU A 64 -17.04 -8.10 -6.65
CA GLU A 64 -18.08 -7.47 -7.46
C GLU A 64 -18.19 -5.95 -7.18
N TRP A 65 -18.07 -5.52 -5.93
CA TRP A 65 -18.08 -4.09 -5.59
C TRP A 65 -16.84 -3.34 -6.07
N ILE A 66 -15.66 -3.98 -6.02
CA ILE A 66 -14.44 -3.42 -6.62
C ILE A 66 -14.68 -3.21 -8.13
N ASN A 67 -15.15 -4.24 -8.83
CA ASN A 67 -15.42 -4.17 -10.27
C ASN A 67 -16.46 -3.09 -10.61
N LYS A 68 -17.55 -2.98 -9.84
CA LYS A 68 -18.58 -1.94 -10.01
C LYS A 68 -18.00 -0.54 -9.87
N MET A 69 -17.16 -0.29 -8.87
CA MET A 69 -16.54 1.03 -8.65
C MET A 69 -15.53 1.39 -9.75
N PHE A 70 -14.83 0.40 -10.30
CA PHE A 70 -13.99 0.62 -11.48
C PHE A 70 -14.83 0.90 -12.74
N ALA A 71 -15.89 0.14 -12.99
CA ALA A 71 -16.77 0.30 -14.15
C ALA A 71 -17.59 1.60 -14.16
N ASP A 72 -17.87 2.18 -12.99
CA ASP A 72 -18.66 3.42 -12.89
C ASP A 72 -17.87 4.64 -13.42
N PRO A 73 -18.31 5.28 -14.52
CA PRO A 73 -17.59 6.41 -15.13
C PRO A 73 -17.67 7.70 -14.31
N GLU A 74 -18.61 7.81 -13.37
CA GLU A 74 -18.71 8.96 -12.47
C GLU A 74 -17.62 8.90 -11.39
N VAL A 75 -17.25 7.70 -10.93
CA VAL A 75 -16.23 7.49 -9.91
C VAL A 75 -14.83 7.79 -10.46
N LYS A 76 -14.16 8.79 -9.89
CA LYS A 76 -12.80 9.24 -10.26
C LYS A 76 -11.70 8.69 -9.37
N ALA A 77 -12.03 8.29 -8.15
CA ALA A 77 -11.12 7.62 -7.23
C ALA A 77 -11.88 6.61 -6.36
N ILE A 78 -11.19 5.54 -5.96
CA ILE A 78 -11.66 4.52 -5.04
C ILE A 78 -10.79 4.59 -3.79
N PHE A 79 -11.42 4.79 -2.64
CA PHE A 79 -10.76 4.75 -1.34
C PHE A 79 -11.22 3.53 -0.57
N CYS A 80 -10.25 2.71 -0.15
CA CYS A 80 -10.50 1.64 0.80
C CYS A 80 -10.83 2.25 2.15
N ILE A 81 -11.93 1.81 2.76
CA ILE A 81 -12.34 2.32 4.07
C ILE A 81 -11.41 1.82 5.16
N ARG A 82 -11.01 0.55 5.09
CA ARG A 82 -10.04 -0.09 5.99
C ARG A 82 -9.47 -1.35 5.34
N GLY A 83 -8.35 -1.79 5.90
CA GLY A 83 -7.73 -3.07 5.60
C GLY A 83 -8.34 -4.15 6.49
N GLY A 84 -7.50 -4.98 7.10
CA GLY A 84 -7.92 -6.05 8.00
C GLY A 84 -7.58 -7.40 7.39
N ASP A 85 -8.57 -8.23 7.13
CA ASP A 85 -8.35 -9.57 6.57
C ASP A 85 -9.48 -9.93 5.60
N GLY A 86 -9.20 -10.90 4.73
CA GLY A 86 -10.09 -11.49 3.76
C GLY A 86 -9.85 -11.01 2.34
N GLY A 87 -9.01 -10.01 2.10
CA GLY A 87 -8.72 -9.44 0.77
C GLY A 87 -8.31 -10.51 -0.25
N SER A 88 -7.54 -11.50 0.19
CA SER A 88 -7.16 -12.69 -0.59
C SER A 88 -8.34 -13.42 -1.24
N ARG A 89 -9.51 -13.49 -0.57
CA ARG A 89 -10.72 -14.12 -1.12
C ARG A 89 -11.42 -13.31 -2.20
N ALA A 90 -11.19 -11.98 -2.24
CA ALA A 90 -11.77 -11.13 -3.26
C ALA A 90 -11.01 -11.23 -4.59
N MET A 91 -9.73 -11.62 -4.54
CA MET A 91 -8.83 -11.65 -5.70
C MET A 91 -9.32 -12.52 -6.86
N GLU A 92 -9.98 -13.65 -6.56
CA GLU A 92 -10.57 -14.55 -7.57
C GLU A 92 -11.70 -13.90 -8.38
N TYR A 93 -12.33 -12.85 -7.84
CA TYR A 93 -13.51 -12.21 -8.41
C TYR A 93 -13.20 -10.84 -9.03
N LEU A 94 -11.92 -10.46 -9.11
CA LEU A 94 -11.52 -9.22 -9.78
C LEU A 94 -11.59 -9.40 -11.29
N ASP A 95 -12.33 -8.52 -11.95
CA ASP A 95 -12.40 -8.44 -13.41
C ASP A 95 -11.27 -7.53 -13.90
N TYR A 96 -10.12 -8.14 -14.20
CA TYR A 96 -8.93 -7.40 -14.63
C TYR A 96 -9.13 -6.62 -15.92
N GLU A 97 -10.02 -7.05 -16.81
CA GLU A 97 -10.33 -6.32 -18.05
C GLU A 97 -11.15 -5.07 -17.74
N VAL A 98 -12.16 -5.16 -16.85
CA VAL A 98 -12.89 -3.97 -16.38
C VAL A 98 -11.94 -3.00 -15.69
N ILE A 99 -11.08 -3.48 -14.78
CA ILE A 99 -10.15 -2.63 -14.03
C ILE A 99 -9.14 -1.95 -14.98
N LYS A 100 -8.53 -2.72 -15.89
CA LYS A 100 -7.55 -2.22 -16.87
C LYS A 100 -8.12 -1.18 -17.83
N ASN A 101 -9.37 -1.34 -18.25
CA ASN A 101 -10.03 -0.41 -19.16
C ASN A 101 -10.58 0.85 -18.45
N ASN A 102 -10.56 0.89 -17.11
CA ASN A 102 -11.07 2.02 -16.32
C ASN A 102 -10.05 2.48 -15.26
N PRO A 103 -8.82 2.86 -15.64
CA PRO A 103 -7.80 3.27 -14.69
C PRO A 103 -8.27 4.51 -13.89
N LYS A 104 -8.28 4.38 -12.56
CA LYS A 104 -8.63 5.45 -11.62
C LYS A 104 -7.79 5.33 -10.35
N ILE A 105 -7.72 6.41 -9.57
CA ILE A 105 -6.98 6.42 -8.31
C ILE A 105 -7.55 5.32 -7.41
N PHE A 106 -6.68 4.48 -6.86
CA PHE A 106 -7.04 3.42 -5.91
C PHE A 106 -6.12 3.53 -4.69
N VAL A 107 -6.69 3.82 -3.52
CA VAL A 107 -5.94 4.11 -2.29
C VAL A 107 -6.28 3.11 -1.20
N GLY A 108 -5.24 2.55 -0.57
CA GLY A 108 -5.35 1.69 0.61
C GLY A 108 -3.97 1.24 1.10
N TYR A 109 -3.90 0.44 2.15
CA TYR A 109 -2.67 -0.20 2.61
C TYR A 109 -2.99 -1.48 3.38
N SER A 110 -1.98 -2.14 3.98
CA SER A 110 -2.18 -3.36 4.78
C SER A 110 -2.67 -4.52 3.90
N ASP A 111 -3.81 -5.15 4.23
CA ASP A 111 -4.40 -6.26 3.47
C ASP A 111 -4.70 -5.92 1.99
N VAL A 112 -4.82 -4.61 1.68
CA VAL A 112 -4.97 -4.09 0.31
C VAL A 112 -3.70 -4.31 -0.55
N THR A 113 -2.56 -4.66 0.05
CA THR A 113 -1.30 -5.00 -0.64
C THR A 113 -1.53 -6.01 -1.77
N SER A 114 -2.32 -7.05 -1.54
CA SER A 114 -2.66 -8.05 -2.57
C SER A 114 -3.29 -7.43 -3.83
N MET A 115 -4.13 -6.41 -3.65
CA MET A 115 -4.78 -5.68 -4.75
C MET A 115 -3.81 -4.73 -5.44
N HIS A 116 -2.92 -4.06 -4.70
CA HIS A 116 -1.86 -3.25 -5.30
C HIS A 116 -0.98 -4.10 -6.22
N LEU A 117 -0.55 -5.28 -5.77
CA LEU A 117 0.21 -6.22 -6.59
C LEU A 117 -0.56 -6.64 -7.84
N ALA A 118 -1.80 -7.11 -7.68
CA ALA A 118 -2.55 -7.62 -8.83
C ALA A 118 -2.91 -6.52 -9.84
N ILE A 119 -3.32 -5.33 -9.40
CA ILE A 119 -3.66 -4.22 -10.29
C ILE A 119 -2.41 -3.74 -11.03
N THR A 120 -1.30 -3.54 -10.33
CA THR A 120 -0.08 -3.01 -10.97
C THR A 120 0.54 -4.02 -11.94
N GLN A 121 0.46 -5.32 -11.66
CA GLN A 121 0.98 -6.38 -12.53
C GLN A 121 0.07 -6.68 -13.73
N ASN A 122 -1.26 -6.60 -13.58
CA ASN A 122 -2.20 -7.04 -14.63
C ASN A 122 -2.91 -5.90 -15.38
N CYS A 123 -3.02 -4.71 -14.78
CA CYS A 123 -3.86 -3.62 -15.32
C CYS A 123 -3.05 -2.43 -15.84
N GLY A 124 -1.74 -2.35 -15.57
CA GLY A 124 -0.84 -1.41 -16.25
C GLY A 124 -0.91 0.05 -15.77
N PHE A 125 -1.49 0.31 -14.59
CA PHE A 125 -1.55 1.64 -13.99
C PHE A 125 -1.14 1.65 -12.52
N VAL A 126 -0.76 2.83 -12.04
CA VAL A 126 -0.27 3.08 -10.67
C VAL A 126 -1.44 3.10 -9.68
N THR A 127 -1.22 2.48 -8.52
CA THR A 127 -2.11 2.58 -7.35
C THR A 127 -1.38 3.23 -6.18
N PHE A 128 -2.04 3.53 -5.08
CA PHE A 128 -1.45 4.33 -4.00
C PHE A 128 -1.54 3.61 -2.66
N HIS A 129 -0.38 3.23 -2.13
CA HIS A 129 -0.26 2.74 -0.76
C HIS A 129 -0.35 3.96 0.17
N GLY A 130 -1.51 4.18 0.78
CA GLY A 130 -1.84 5.45 1.44
C GLY A 130 -3.06 5.37 2.37
N PRO A 131 -3.43 6.50 2.99
CA PRO A 131 -4.40 6.54 4.08
C PRO A 131 -5.77 5.99 3.68
N MET A 132 -6.36 5.21 4.58
CA MET A 132 -7.70 4.65 4.44
C MET A 132 -8.72 5.49 5.22
N VAL A 133 -9.97 5.46 4.78
CA VAL A 133 -10.99 6.41 5.28
C VAL A 133 -11.24 6.25 6.78
N SER A 134 -11.56 5.03 7.22
CA SER A 134 -11.84 4.77 8.63
C SER A 134 -10.58 4.64 9.47
N SER A 135 -9.45 4.18 8.89
CA SER A 135 -8.22 3.94 9.66
C SER A 135 -7.40 5.20 9.91
N ASN A 136 -7.54 6.21 9.05
CA ASN A 136 -6.74 7.44 9.13
C ASN A 136 -7.65 8.67 9.03
N ILE A 137 -8.41 8.79 7.94
CA ILE A 137 -9.05 10.07 7.57
C ILE A 137 -10.09 10.53 8.61
N VAL A 138 -10.88 9.61 9.16
CA VAL A 138 -11.93 9.94 10.13
C VAL A 138 -11.37 10.31 11.50
N ASP A 139 -10.35 9.61 11.99
CA ASP A 139 -9.88 9.77 13.37
C ASP A 139 -8.70 10.75 13.48
N ASP A 140 -7.75 10.69 12.54
CA ASP A 140 -6.48 11.40 12.63
C ASP A 140 -5.85 11.61 11.24
N PHE A 141 -6.41 12.56 10.48
CA PHE A 141 -5.87 12.95 9.18
C PHE A 141 -4.88 14.10 9.32
N ASP A 142 -3.70 13.81 9.85
CA ASP A 142 -2.67 14.81 10.07
C ASP A 142 -2.22 15.50 8.76
N ASP A 143 -1.65 16.69 8.90
CA ASP A 143 -1.28 17.54 7.77
C ASP A 143 -0.22 16.91 6.85
N ASP A 144 0.72 16.13 7.41
CA ASP A 144 1.77 15.49 6.62
C ASP A 144 1.20 14.32 5.80
N THR A 145 0.38 13.46 6.41
CA THR A 145 -0.36 12.39 5.71
C THR A 145 -1.26 12.95 4.61
N LYS A 146 -2.03 14.01 4.92
CA LYS A 146 -2.91 14.68 3.97
C LYS A 146 -2.15 15.29 2.80
N LYS A 147 -1.09 16.03 3.09
CA LYS A 147 -0.24 16.63 2.06
C LYS A 147 0.38 15.54 1.18
N SER A 148 0.93 14.49 1.78
CA SER A 148 1.54 13.38 1.06
C SER A 148 0.58 12.68 0.10
N LEU A 149 -0.66 12.42 0.55
CA LEU A 149 -1.71 11.85 -0.30
C LEU A 149 -1.94 12.72 -1.53
N TYR A 150 -2.18 14.02 -1.33
CA TYR A 150 -2.49 14.93 -2.44
C TYR A 150 -1.31 15.16 -3.38
N GLU A 151 -0.09 15.26 -2.85
CA GLU A 151 1.12 15.33 -3.67
C GLU A 151 1.26 14.10 -4.58
N ALA A 152 1.04 12.89 -4.05
CA ALA A 152 1.15 11.66 -4.82
C ALA A 152 0.05 11.51 -5.88
N ILE A 153 -1.22 11.68 -5.51
CA ILE A 153 -2.34 11.44 -6.46
C ILE A 153 -2.46 12.54 -7.53
N ASN A 154 -2.05 13.77 -7.21
CA ASN A 154 -2.17 14.94 -8.09
C ASN A 154 -0.84 15.44 -8.68
N ALA A 155 0.25 14.68 -8.55
CA ALA A 155 1.56 15.05 -9.10
C ALA A 155 1.49 15.49 -10.58
N ASP A 156 2.12 16.62 -10.88
CA ASP A 156 2.21 17.22 -12.22
C ASP A 156 3.39 16.68 -13.07
N GLY A 157 4.31 15.97 -12.43
CA GLY A 157 5.53 15.44 -13.03
C GLY A 157 6.33 14.68 -11.99
N ALA A 158 7.57 14.32 -12.35
CA ALA A 158 8.45 13.62 -11.42
C ALA A 158 8.63 14.41 -10.12
N TYR A 159 8.61 13.71 -8.98
CA TYR A 159 8.70 14.33 -7.66
C TYR A 159 9.61 13.53 -6.72
N GLU A 160 10.11 14.21 -5.69
CA GLU A 160 10.90 13.61 -4.62
C GLU A 160 9.98 13.21 -3.47
N PHE A 161 10.07 11.96 -3.02
CA PHE A 161 9.46 11.54 -1.77
C PHE A 161 10.24 12.13 -0.60
N LYS A 162 9.51 12.75 0.34
CA LYS A 162 10.10 13.34 1.54
C LYS A 162 9.37 12.82 2.75
N ASN A 163 10.13 12.28 3.69
CA ASN A 163 9.58 12.05 5.01
C ASN A 163 9.24 13.37 5.72
N PRO A 164 8.31 13.33 6.69
CA PRO A 164 8.03 14.45 7.56
C PRO A 164 9.21 14.87 8.42
N LYS A 165 9.16 16.10 8.94
CA LYS A 165 10.22 16.66 9.76
C LYS A 165 10.43 15.79 11.01
N GLY A 166 11.69 15.39 11.26
CA GLY A 166 12.05 14.55 12.40
C GLY A 166 12.22 13.07 12.06
N PHE A 167 11.82 12.64 10.87
CA PHE A 167 11.95 11.26 10.39
C PHE A 167 12.97 11.18 9.25
N ALA A 168 14.26 11.30 9.56
CA ALA A 168 15.30 11.24 8.53
C ALA A 168 15.30 9.87 7.84
N LEU A 169 15.46 9.86 6.52
CA LEU A 169 15.74 8.62 5.78
C LEU A 169 17.09 8.07 6.23
N GLU A 170 17.17 6.76 6.41
CA GLU A 170 18.40 6.09 6.80
C GLU A 170 18.81 5.03 5.78
N VAL A 171 20.09 4.64 5.83
CA VAL A 171 20.72 3.73 4.88
C VAL A 171 21.20 2.52 5.63
N LEU A 172 20.80 1.34 5.17
CA LEU A 172 21.30 0.08 5.67
C LEU A 172 22.42 -0.44 4.76
N HIS A 173 22.17 -0.51 3.44
CA HIS A 173 23.18 -0.85 2.43
C HIS A 173 23.29 0.28 1.40
N GLU A 174 24.52 0.66 1.05
CA GLU A 174 24.79 1.73 0.09
C GLU A 174 24.53 1.31 -1.36
N GLY A 175 24.19 2.28 -2.21
CA GLY A 175 24.08 2.09 -3.66
C GLY A 175 23.05 3.00 -4.31
N ARG A 176 22.74 2.66 -5.56
CA ARG A 176 21.70 3.30 -6.37
C ARG A 176 20.88 2.23 -7.06
N ALA A 177 19.58 2.45 -7.14
CA ALA A 177 18.68 1.56 -7.85
C ALA A 177 17.57 2.34 -8.53
N SER A 178 17.06 1.77 -9.61
CA SER A 178 15.87 2.23 -10.29
C SER A 178 15.05 1.03 -10.74
N GLY A 179 13.73 1.13 -10.65
CA GLY A 179 12.79 0.07 -10.96
C GLY A 179 11.37 0.48 -10.57
N LYS A 180 10.36 -0.33 -10.85
CA LYS A 180 9.02 -0.02 -10.35
C LYS A 180 8.98 -0.21 -8.83
N LEU A 181 8.25 0.64 -8.11
CA LEU A 181 7.96 0.40 -6.70
C LEU A 181 6.89 -0.69 -6.59
N ILE A 182 7.21 -1.81 -5.99
CA ILE A 182 6.30 -2.93 -5.71
C ILE A 182 6.41 -3.29 -4.24
N GLY A 183 5.41 -3.95 -3.65
CA GLY A 183 5.48 -4.34 -2.24
C GLY A 183 4.28 -3.92 -1.42
N GLY A 184 4.50 -3.69 -0.12
CA GLY A 184 3.49 -3.41 0.89
C GLY A 184 3.73 -4.19 2.17
N ASN A 185 2.68 -4.80 2.70
CA ASN A 185 2.73 -5.55 3.95
C ASN A 185 3.53 -6.86 3.83
N LEU A 186 4.51 -7.09 4.71
CA LEU A 186 5.44 -8.23 4.68
C LEU A 186 4.73 -9.57 4.71
N SER A 187 3.78 -9.78 5.62
CA SER A 187 3.06 -11.04 5.74
C SER A 187 2.32 -11.40 4.44
N LEU A 188 1.72 -10.40 3.78
CA LEU A 188 1.05 -10.58 2.49
C LEU A 188 2.01 -10.80 1.34
N LEU A 189 3.16 -10.13 1.33
CA LEU A 189 4.20 -10.39 0.34
C LEU A 189 4.68 -11.85 0.43
N SER A 190 4.93 -12.33 1.65
CA SER A 190 5.27 -13.74 1.87
C SER A 190 4.15 -14.69 1.48
N ALA A 191 2.88 -14.35 1.76
CA ALA A 191 1.74 -15.18 1.40
C ALA A 191 1.44 -15.21 -0.11
N SER A 192 1.95 -14.23 -0.87
CA SER A 192 1.76 -14.17 -2.33
C SER A 192 2.58 -15.21 -3.10
N ILE A 193 3.65 -15.74 -2.51
CA ILE A 193 4.57 -16.67 -3.17
C ILE A 193 3.86 -17.98 -3.54
N GLY A 194 3.98 -18.40 -4.79
CA GLY A 194 3.31 -19.57 -5.35
C GLY A 194 1.87 -19.34 -5.80
N THR A 195 1.41 -18.07 -5.84
CA THR A 195 0.04 -17.71 -6.27
C THR A 195 0.04 -16.97 -7.61
N PRO A 196 -1.11 -16.85 -8.31
CA PRO A 196 -1.23 -16.00 -9.50
C PRO A 196 -0.94 -14.51 -9.27
N TYR A 197 -0.89 -14.09 -8.00
CA TYR A 197 -0.63 -12.71 -7.58
C TYR A 197 0.73 -12.57 -6.89
N GLU A 198 1.61 -13.55 -7.12
CA GLU A 198 2.99 -13.54 -6.62
C GLU A 198 3.68 -12.23 -6.98
N VAL A 199 4.33 -11.63 -5.98
CA VAL A 199 5.09 -10.40 -6.16
C VAL A 199 6.22 -10.59 -7.17
N ASP A 200 6.25 -9.75 -8.21
CA ASP A 200 7.35 -9.69 -9.17
C ASP A 200 8.41 -8.68 -8.71
N THR A 201 9.42 -9.17 -7.99
CA THR A 201 10.51 -8.32 -7.49
C THR A 201 11.60 -8.07 -8.53
N LYS A 202 11.61 -8.78 -9.66
CA LYS A 202 12.76 -8.79 -10.57
C LYS A 202 13.03 -7.42 -11.20
N GLY A 203 14.19 -6.85 -10.88
CA GLY A 203 14.61 -5.53 -11.34
C GLY A 203 13.74 -4.37 -10.81
N ASN A 204 12.95 -4.62 -9.77
CA ASN A 204 12.06 -3.64 -9.14
C ASN A 204 12.56 -3.24 -7.75
N ILE A 205 12.07 -2.11 -7.25
CA ILE A 205 12.33 -1.67 -5.87
C ILE A 205 11.23 -2.25 -4.97
N LEU A 206 11.64 -3.06 -3.99
CA LEU A 206 10.73 -3.72 -3.06
C LEU A 206 10.49 -2.85 -1.81
N PHE A 207 9.24 -2.47 -1.60
CA PHE A 207 8.76 -1.81 -0.39
C PHE A 207 8.24 -2.84 0.61
N ILE A 208 8.66 -2.75 1.88
CA ILE A 208 8.24 -3.66 2.94
C ILE A 208 7.88 -2.86 4.19
N GLU A 209 6.68 -3.10 4.73
CA GLU A 209 6.22 -2.60 6.03
C GLU A 209 5.50 -3.73 6.79
N GLU A 210 5.33 -3.60 8.11
CA GLU A 210 4.57 -4.58 8.90
C GLU A 210 4.01 -3.96 10.19
N VAL A 211 3.04 -4.64 10.81
CA VAL A 211 2.37 -4.16 12.02
C VAL A 211 2.00 -5.29 12.97
N LEU A 212 2.08 -5.03 14.28
CA LEU A 212 1.54 -5.87 15.36
C LEU A 212 2.00 -7.34 15.33
N GLU A 213 3.16 -7.60 14.75
CA GLU A 213 3.69 -8.95 14.61
C GLU A 213 4.99 -9.19 15.39
N GLN A 214 5.13 -10.41 15.88
CA GLN A 214 6.30 -10.82 16.66
C GLN A 214 7.54 -10.92 15.78
N MET A 215 8.72 -10.63 16.36
CA MET A 215 10.00 -10.71 15.65
C MET A 215 10.21 -12.03 14.90
N SER A 216 9.84 -13.16 15.52
CA SER A 216 9.97 -14.48 14.91
C SER A 216 9.13 -14.67 13.63
N LYS A 217 8.04 -13.91 13.44
CA LYS A 217 7.25 -13.91 12.21
C LYS A 217 7.87 -13.01 11.15
N ILE A 218 8.35 -11.83 11.53
CA ILE A 218 9.12 -10.93 10.65
C ILE A 218 10.29 -11.70 10.02
N GLU A 219 11.05 -12.41 10.86
CA GLU A 219 12.17 -13.24 10.41
C GLU A 219 11.71 -14.32 9.43
N LYS A 220 10.68 -15.11 9.79
CA LYS A 220 10.18 -16.21 8.94
C LYS A 220 9.70 -15.74 7.57
N TRP A 221 8.94 -14.65 7.51
CA TRP A 221 8.42 -14.12 6.25
C TRP A 221 9.53 -13.49 5.40
N THR A 222 10.46 -12.76 6.03
CA THR A 222 11.59 -12.18 5.30
C THR A 222 12.52 -13.28 4.77
N TYR A 223 12.79 -14.33 5.54
CA TYR A 223 13.51 -15.50 5.06
C TYR A 223 12.75 -16.27 3.97
N HIS A 224 11.41 -16.29 4.02
CA HIS A 224 10.63 -16.89 2.95
C HIS A 224 10.83 -16.15 1.62
N LEU A 225 10.85 -14.80 1.64
CA LEU A 225 11.22 -13.98 0.48
C LEU A 225 12.68 -14.18 0.05
N ARG A 226 13.61 -14.36 1.00
CA ARG A 226 15.02 -14.66 0.71
C ARG A 226 15.17 -16.00 -0.01
N ASN A 227 14.55 -17.03 0.53
CA ASN A 227 14.68 -18.42 0.07
C ASN A 227 13.92 -18.68 -1.25
N SER A 228 12.87 -17.92 -1.52
CA SER A 228 12.19 -17.92 -2.83
C SER A 228 12.94 -17.11 -3.90
N GLY A 229 14.07 -16.49 -3.56
CA GLY A 229 14.89 -15.69 -4.48
C GLY A 229 14.45 -14.25 -4.63
N LYS A 230 13.28 -13.87 -4.10
CA LYS A 230 12.66 -12.55 -4.32
C LYS A 230 13.53 -11.38 -3.87
N LEU A 231 14.24 -11.53 -2.76
CA LEU A 231 15.17 -10.49 -2.29
C LEU A 231 16.43 -10.36 -3.13
N ARG A 232 16.86 -11.41 -3.84
CA ARG A 232 18.03 -11.34 -4.73
C ARG A 232 17.70 -10.78 -6.10
N GLU A 233 16.43 -10.86 -6.50
CA GLU A 233 15.96 -10.40 -7.80
C GLU A 233 15.61 -8.90 -7.81
N CYS A 234 15.36 -8.28 -6.66
CA CYS A 234 15.09 -6.84 -6.60
C CYS A 234 16.33 -5.99 -6.89
N SER A 235 16.10 -4.79 -7.41
CA SER A 235 17.16 -3.81 -7.66
C SER A 235 17.52 -3.01 -6.41
N GLY A 236 16.60 -2.93 -5.43
CA GLY A 236 16.77 -2.22 -4.16
C GLY A 236 15.60 -2.46 -3.22
N ILE A 237 15.76 -2.14 -1.95
CA ILE A 237 14.74 -2.31 -0.91
C ILE A 237 14.50 -0.99 -0.18
N ILE A 238 13.23 -0.71 0.08
CA ILE A 238 12.79 0.41 0.91
C ILE A 238 11.97 -0.16 2.08
N LEU A 239 12.41 0.10 3.31
CA LEU A 239 11.75 -0.36 4.52
C LEU A 239 10.89 0.76 5.13
N GLY A 240 9.60 0.50 5.20
CA GLY A 240 8.58 1.34 5.81
C GLY A 240 8.57 1.25 7.33
N GLN A 241 7.39 1.50 7.89
CA GLN A 241 7.15 1.40 9.32
C GLN A 241 6.92 -0.05 9.73
N PHE A 242 7.60 -0.48 10.80
CA PHE A 242 7.36 -1.74 11.49
C PHE A 242 6.69 -1.46 12.83
N THR A 243 5.38 -1.22 12.80
CA THR A 243 4.64 -0.62 13.91
C THR A 243 4.28 -1.68 14.95
N HIS A 244 4.72 -1.51 16.20
CA HIS A 244 4.50 -2.48 17.29
C HIS A 244 5.09 -3.88 17.00
N CYS A 245 6.16 -3.94 16.20
CA CYS A 245 6.93 -5.16 15.93
C CYS A 245 8.13 -5.28 16.87
N GLU A 246 7.88 -5.54 18.14
CA GLU A 246 8.91 -5.54 19.19
C GLU A 246 9.44 -6.94 19.49
N ASN A 247 10.75 -7.04 19.75
CA ASN A 247 11.36 -8.23 20.33
C ASN A 247 11.45 -8.09 21.86
N LYS A 248 10.34 -8.36 22.56
CA LYS A 248 10.24 -8.12 24.01
C LYS A 248 11.27 -8.90 24.84
N GLU A 249 11.67 -10.08 24.39
CA GLU A 249 12.62 -10.95 25.09
C GLU A 249 14.08 -10.52 24.87
N CYS A 250 14.37 -9.81 23.78
CA CYS A 250 15.71 -9.32 23.43
C CYS A 250 15.60 -7.98 22.68
N PRO A 251 15.31 -6.86 23.39
CA PRO A 251 15.04 -5.56 22.78
C PRO A 251 16.18 -5.00 21.92
N GLU A 252 17.42 -5.39 22.20
CA GLU A 252 18.61 -5.04 21.42
C GLU A 252 18.66 -5.72 20.05
N TYR A 253 17.90 -6.80 19.86
CA TYR A 253 17.69 -7.47 18.59
C TYR A 253 16.36 -7.02 17.99
N ASP A 254 16.33 -5.75 17.57
CA ASP A 254 15.17 -5.11 16.97
C ASP A 254 14.97 -5.47 15.49
N VAL A 255 13.97 -4.86 14.85
CA VAL A 255 13.63 -5.14 13.45
C VAL A 255 14.79 -4.80 12.52
N ILE A 256 15.48 -3.68 12.75
CA ILE A 256 16.56 -3.24 11.88
C ILE A 256 17.74 -4.21 12.00
N LYS A 257 18.07 -4.64 13.23
CA LYS A 257 19.07 -5.69 13.47
C LYS A 257 18.70 -6.99 12.76
N CYS A 258 17.46 -7.46 12.91
CA CYS A 258 16.96 -8.67 12.27
C CYS A 258 17.07 -8.60 10.74
N LEU A 259 16.59 -7.51 10.13
CA LEU A 259 16.65 -7.33 8.68
C LEU A 259 18.09 -7.16 8.17
N THR A 260 18.98 -6.56 8.96
CA THR A 260 20.42 -6.47 8.64
C THR A 260 21.02 -7.86 8.47
N ASP A 261 20.79 -8.76 9.43
CA ASP A 261 21.28 -10.14 9.37
C ASP A 261 20.68 -10.89 8.18
N ILE A 262 19.37 -10.73 7.93
CA ILE A 262 18.68 -11.40 6.82
C ILE A 262 19.12 -10.84 5.46
N PHE A 263 19.54 -9.58 5.37
CA PHE A 263 20.00 -8.99 4.12
C PHE A 263 21.51 -9.17 3.88
N GLU A 264 22.23 -9.77 4.83
CA GLU A 264 23.65 -10.06 4.66
C GLU A 264 23.91 -10.84 3.35
N GLY A 265 24.90 -10.35 2.58
CA GLY A 265 25.27 -10.90 1.28
C GLY A 265 24.34 -10.54 0.12
N LEU A 266 23.41 -9.61 0.30
CA LEU A 266 22.66 -8.98 -0.80
C LEU A 266 23.38 -7.71 -1.27
N ASP A 267 23.86 -7.72 -2.51
CA ASP A 267 24.55 -6.58 -3.15
C ASP A 267 23.56 -5.56 -3.75
N ILE A 268 22.59 -5.12 -2.95
CA ILE A 268 21.54 -4.18 -3.35
C ILE A 268 21.40 -3.04 -2.31
N PRO A 269 21.08 -1.82 -2.74
CA PRO A 269 20.85 -0.71 -1.82
C PRO A 269 19.60 -0.93 -0.98
N VAL A 270 19.69 -0.55 0.30
CA VAL A 270 18.58 -0.64 1.25
C VAL A 270 18.47 0.67 2.02
N MET A 271 17.30 1.31 1.94
CA MET A 271 16.95 2.49 2.75
C MET A 271 15.81 2.15 3.70
N TYR A 272 15.78 2.79 4.87
CA TYR A 272 14.77 2.55 5.89
C TYR A 272 14.31 3.83 6.58
N ASN A 273 13.36 3.68 7.51
CA ASN A 273 12.65 4.75 8.20
C ASN A 273 11.73 5.54 7.26
N ILE A 274 11.24 4.92 6.19
CA ILE A 274 10.22 5.53 5.32
C ILE A 274 8.91 5.56 6.10
N GLN A 275 8.32 6.74 6.26
CA GLN A 275 7.11 6.91 7.04
C GLN A 275 5.87 6.46 6.26
N SER A 276 5.85 5.21 5.78
CA SER A 276 4.69 4.59 5.15
C SER A 276 4.49 3.21 5.74
N GLY A 277 3.25 2.90 6.15
CA GLY A 277 2.89 1.71 6.91
C GLY A 277 1.80 2.04 7.92
N HIS A 278 1.85 1.41 9.09
CA HIS A 278 0.81 1.54 10.12
C HIS A 278 1.11 2.57 11.21
N GLY A 279 2.14 3.40 11.05
CA GLY A 279 2.46 4.50 11.97
C GLY A 279 1.80 5.81 11.56
N ASN A 280 1.97 6.84 12.42
CA ASN A 280 1.60 8.22 12.14
C ASN A 280 2.89 9.08 12.20
N PRO A 281 3.22 9.88 11.18
CA PRO A 281 2.50 10.11 9.92
C PRO A 281 2.57 8.94 8.93
N MET A 282 1.60 8.88 8.01
CA MET A 282 1.45 7.88 6.96
C MET A 282 1.58 8.52 5.57
N MET A 283 2.79 8.46 5.02
CA MET A 283 3.11 8.97 3.71
C MET A 283 2.63 8.03 2.60
N THR A 284 2.17 8.62 1.51
CA THR A 284 1.61 7.89 0.36
C THR A 284 2.71 7.51 -0.64
N LEU A 285 2.72 6.25 -1.05
CA LEU A 285 3.64 5.72 -2.06
C LEU A 285 2.88 5.28 -3.33
N PRO A 286 3.34 5.69 -4.54
CA PRO A 286 2.72 5.30 -5.80
C PRO A 286 3.21 3.91 -6.26
N MET A 287 2.45 2.88 -5.91
CA MET A 287 2.75 1.49 -6.27
C MET A 287 2.65 1.28 -7.78
N GLY A 288 3.71 0.73 -8.36
CA GLY A 288 3.89 0.50 -9.79
C GLY A 288 4.59 1.64 -10.53
N ALA A 289 4.79 2.81 -9.90
CA ALA A 289 5.51 3.92 -10.50
C ALA A 289 7.02 3.62 -10.61
N VAL A 290 7.69 4.21 -11.60
CA VAL A 290 9.16 4.12 -11.69
C VAL A 290 9.73 4.93 -10.54
N CYS A 291 10.50 4.24 -9.71
CA CYS A 291 11.13 4.75 -8.50
C CYS A 291 12.63 4.72 -8.68
N SER A 292 13.33 5.77 -8.26
CA SER A 292 14.78 5.80 -8.18
C SER A 292 15.22 6.16 -6.76
N MET A 293 16.16 5.39 -6.21
CA MET A 293 16.75 5.61 -4.89
C MET A 293 18.27 5.81 -4.99
N ASP A 294 18.78 6.76 -4.21
CA ASP A 294 20.21 7.06 -4.07
C ASP A 294 20.54 7.21 -2.58
N THR A 295 21.31 6.27 -2.05
CA THR A 295 21.63 6.21 -0.62
C THR A 295 22.61 7.30 -0.20
N ALA A 296 23.50 7.74 -1.10
CA ALA A 296 24.50 8.76 -0.80
C ALA A 296 23.85 10.15 -0.61
N SER A 297 22.84 10.45 -1.43
CA SER A 297 22.05 11.68 -1.30
C SER A 297 20.80 11.53 -0.42
N LYS A 298 20.50 10.30 0.04
CA LYS A 298 19.28 9.92 0.77
C LYS A 298 18.01 10.41 0.06
N LYS A 299 17.91 10.14 -1.25
CA LYS A 299 16.78 10.57 -2.09
C LYS A 299 16.01 9.39 -2.65
N ILE A 300 14.69 9.53 -2.65
CA ILE A 300 13.75 8.65 -3.35
C ILE A 300 12.91 9.54 -4.26
N THR A 301 12.81 9.18 -5.54
CA THR A 301 12.08 9.96 -6.55
C THR A 301 11.16 9.06 -7.35
N PHE A 302 10.04 9.62 -7.80
CA PHE A 302 9.05 8.93 -8.61
C PHE A 302 8.85 9.66 -9.93
N GLU A 303 8.85 8.91 -11.04
CA GLU A 303 8.45 9.44 -12.35
C GLU A 303 6.93 9.38 -12.49
N VAL A 304 6.35 10.38 -13.15
CA VAL A 304 4.91 10.50 -13.35
C VAL A 304 4.60 10.59 -14.84
N GLU A 305 3.93 9.56 -15.34
CA GLU A 305 3.47 9.44 -16.73
C GLU A 305 1.94 9.30 -16.70
N ARG A 306 1.18 10.31 -17.15
CA ARG A 306 -0.29 10.28 -17.20
C ARG A 306 -0.80 9.96 -18.61
#